data_AF-A0A1M6J4W0-F1
#
_entry.id   AF-A0A1M6J4W0-F1
#
_cell.length_a   1.000
_cell.length_b   1.000
_cell.length_c   1.000
_cell.angle_alpha   90.00
_cell.angle_beta   90.00
_cell.angle_gamma   90.00
#
_symmetry.space_group_name_H-M   'P 1'
#
loop_
_entity.id
_entity.type
_entity.pdbx_description
1 polymer ?
#
loop_
_entity_poly.entity_id
_entity_poly.type
_entity_poly.pdbx_seq_one_letter_code
_entity_poly.pdbx_strand_id
1 'polypeptide(L)'
;MKSRVFKYLVLASALTFMNCGDDAADALSNAVGDVNNPEIVQPGTAPGGQLPTDPNSPAVTDPNDPLAALSSSGMADPSLVGGDVVDPTLVSSSSTDIIGGGEVVEPGVDVNPTSSADVLNPASSADANPASSADVAPVSSAVAEQPASSSSEVVVSSSSEEVKPAGIFLAEGKEEEKDQMQIVYTENIEPCIWDNDKHRNLCKILAYPKQLSETQKHAVVMWGPGGGSDPKDYGGIIKRLASHGFVVVAIPQSPGDASQGKPALDWLESKNKDPNDPLYNKLDMTKVGASGHSMGGLESEQMVIKDRRVLTAFLNNSGDWNGAGANKVATDRSIAILYGEVGMEKDNARNDYNNPGVRAPACLIEMTGGPKNNSEGGYGHGSGSWDGMAATVAWMRWHLGGEEWRKADFVGTSGKYIDGNIIGKQGNWKTQCKNF
;
A
#
# COMPACT_ATOMS: atom_id res chain seq x y z
N MET A 1 -9.00 -16.57 -59.04
CA MET A 1 -9.97 -17.54 -58.48
C MET A 1 -9.55 -17.94 -57.08
N LYS A 2 -10.53 -18.27 -56.22
CA LYS A 2 -10.42 -19.05 -54.95
C LYS A 2 -9.40 -18.58 -53.88
N SER A 3 -9.95 -17.95 -52.85
CA SER A 3 -9.40 -17.81 -51.49
C SER A 3 -9.12 -19.17 -50.82
N ARG A 4 -8.28 -19.16 -49.77
CA ARG A 4 -8.37 -20.10 -48.64
C ARG A 4 -8.58 -19.30 -47.35
N VAL A 5 -9.54 -19.75 -46.53
CA VAL A 5 -9.95 -19.11 -45.28
C VAL A 5 -9.33 -19.82 -44.09
N PHE A 6 -8.74 -19.07 -43.16
CA PHE A 6 -8.48 -19.57 -41.79
C PHE A 6 -9.72 -19.31 -40.92
N LYS A 7 -10.10 -20.29 -40.10
CA LYS A 7 -11.16 -20.14 -39.09
C LYS A 7 -10.52 -19.88 -37.73
N TYR A 8 -10.98 -18.86 -37.03
CA TYR A 8 -10.81 -18.78 -35.58
C TYR A 8 -11.78 -19.74 -34.89
N LEU A 9 -11.35 -20.34 -33.78
CA LEU A 9 -12.19 -21.10 -32.86
C LEU A 9 -12.30 -20.29 -31.56
N VAL A 10 -13.53 -20.00 -31.13
CA VAL A 10 -13.79 -19.40 -29.81
C VAL A 10 -14.12 -20.54 -28.85
N LEU A 11 -13.30 -20.73 -27.81
CA LEU A 11 -13.67 -21.55 -26.66
C LEU A 11 -14.29 -20.63 -25.60
N ALA A 12 -15.56 -20.86 -25.30
CA ALA A 12 -16.19 -20.32 -24.11
C ALA A 12 -15.90 -21.25 -22.92
N SER A 13 -15.17 -20.75 -21.92
CA SER A 13 -14.93 -21.47 -20.66
C SER A 13 -16.11 -21.28 -19.70
N ALA A 14 -16.82 -22.36 -19.38
CA ALA A 14 -17.94 -22.30 -18.43
C ALA A 14 -17.43 -22.29 -16.97
N LEU A 15 -17.88 -21.29 -16.20
CA LEU A 15 -17.68 -21.25 -14.75
C LEU A 15 -18.71 -22.16 -14.04
N THR A 16 -18.26 -23.28 -13.48
CA THR A 16 -19.08 -24.12 -12.60
C THR A 16 -18.99 -23.64 -11.15
N PHE A 17 -20.09 -23.15 -10.61
CA PHE A 17 -20.22 -22.89 -9.17
C PHE A 17 -20.24 -24.22 -8.40
N MET A 18 -19.29 -24.39 -7.47
CA MET A 18 -19.19 -25.59 -6.65
C MET A 18 -19.61 -25.24 -5.22
N ASN A 19 -20.85 -25.59 -4.88
CA ASN A 19 -21.44 -25.30 -3.57
C ASN A 19 -20.92 -26.30 -2.53
N CYS A 20 -20.29 -25.82 -1.46
CA CYS A 20 -19.96 -26.65 -0.31
C CYS A 20 -21.21 -26.82 0.57
N GLY A 21 -21.51 -28.06 0.95
CA GLY A 21 -22.54 -28.38 1.94
C GLY A 21 -21.90 -28.82 3.25
N ASP A 22 -22.48 -28.41 4.37
CA ASP A 22 -22.14 -28.90 5.70
C ASP A 22 -22.98 -30.15 6.05
N ASP A 23 -22.35 -31.20 6.59
CA ASP A 23 -23.01 -32.40 7.10
C ASP A 23 -23.10 -32.37 8.64
N ALA A 24 -24.32 -32.27 9.19
CA ALA A 24 -24.55 -32.38 10.64
C ALA A 24 -25.98 -32.86 11.03
N ALA A 25 -26.16 -34.18 11.00
CA ALA A 25 -27.04 -35.02 11.83
C ALA A 25 -28.45 -34.55 12.32
N ASP A 26 -29.47 -35.30 11.86
CA ASP A 26 -30.53 -35.98 12.64
C ASP A 26 -31.80 -35.30 13.22
N ALA A 27 -32.83 -36.16 13.35
CA ALA A 27 -33.99 -36.15 14.27
C ALA A 27 -35.34 -35.47 13.88
N LEU A 28 -36.13 -36.21 13.07
CA LEU A 28 -37.51 -36.67 13.37
C LEU A 28 -38.69 -35.69 13.65
N SER A 29 -39.59 -35.65 12.66
CA SER A 29 -41.04 -35.96 12.76
C SER A 29 -42.12 -34.87 13.03
N ASN A 30 -43.16 -34.90 12.17
CA ASN A 30 -44.59 -34.51 12.37
C ASN A 30 -44.90 -33.03 12.75
N ALA A 31 -45.92 -32.34 12.19
CA ALA A 31 -47.17 -32.81 11.58
C ALA A 31 -47.87 -31.74 10.67
N VAL A 32 -48.69 -32.23 9.72
CA VAL A 32 -49.97 -31.67 9.17
C VAL A 32 -50.04 -30.18 8.76
N GLY A 33 -50.38 -29.93 7.48
CA GLY A 33 -50.80 -28.61 6.96
C GLY A 33 -51.11 -28.61 5.46
N ASP A 34 -52.31 -29.02 5.06
CA ASP A 34 -52.72 -29.21 3.65
C ASP A 34 -53.45 -27.97 3.09
N VAL A 35 -53.13 -27.52 1.86
CA VAL A 35 -54.10 -27.22 0.78
C VAL A 35 -53.44 -26.87 -0.59
N ASN A 36 -53.88 -27.62 -1.61
CA ASN A 36 -54.15 -27.21 -3.00
C ASN A 36 -53.03 -26.89 -4.03
N ASN A 37 -53.26 -27.45 -5.22
CA ASN A 37 -52.58 -27.42 -6.53
C ASN A 37 -53.74 -27.44 -7.59
N PRO A 38 -53.61 -27.35 -8.94
CA PRO A 38 -52.43 -27.25 -9.82
C PRO A 38 -52.49 -25.92 -10.66
N GLU A 39 -51.96 -25.70 -11.87
CA GLU A 39 -51.37 -26.59 -12.90
C GLU A 39 -50.33 -25.87 -13.82
N ILE A 40 -50.47 -26.02 -15.14
CA ILE A 40 -49.45 -25.86 -16.20
C ILE A 40 -50.10 -25.17 -17.41
N VAL A 41 -49.34 -24.38 -18.21
CA VAL A 41 -49.34 -24.38 -19.70
C VAL A 41 -48.35 -23.35 -20.30
N GLN A 42 -47.63 -23.78 -21.34
CA GLN A 42 -47.00 -23.00 -22.42
C GLN A 42 -47.43 -23.65 -23.76
N PRO A 43 -47.25 -23.07 -24.98
CA PRO A 43 -46.35 -21.97 -25.38
C PRO A 43 -47.00 -20.90 -26.33
N GLY A 44 -46.19 -20.05 -26.97
CA GLY A 44 -46.62 -19.17 -28.07
C GLY A 44 -45.46 -18.50 -28.83
N THR A 45 -45.60 -18.29 -30.14
CA THR A 45 -44.52 -17.81 -31.06
C THR A 45 -44.87 -16.45 -31.69
N ALA A 46 -43.86 -15.72 -32.18
CA ALA A 46 -43.96 -14.38 -32.76
C ALA A 46 -44.77 -14.26 -34.07
N PRO A 47 -45.10 -13.02 -34.49
CA PRO A 47 -44.55 -12.53 -35.75
C PRO A 47 -43.94 -11.11 -35.66
N GLY A 48 -43.18 -10.71 -36.68
CA GLY A 48 -42.50 -9.41 -36.76
C GLY A 48 -43.22 -8.33 -37.58
N GLY A 49 -42.65 -7.12 -37.59
CA GLY A 49 -43.09 -5.96 -38.39
C GLY A 49 -41.90 -5.14 -38.89
N GLN A 50 -42.09 -4.39 -39.97
CA GLN A 50 -41.01 -3.80 -40.78
C GLN A 50 -41.01 -2.27 -40.70
N LEU A 51 -39.83 -1.65 -40.54
CA LEU A 51 -39.66 -0.19 -40.46
C LEU A 51 -39.26 0.43 -41.83
N PRO A 52 -39.66 1.69 -42.11
CA PRO A 52 -39.24 2.42 -43.31
C PRO A 52 -37.83 3.03 -43.16
N THR A 53 -37.20 3.35 -44.28
CA THR A 53 -35.83 3.90 -44.38
C THR A 53 -35.82 5.41 -44.59
N ASP A 54 -34.95 6.13 -43.86
CA ASP A 54 -34.61 7.55 -44.11
C ASP A 54 -33.07 7.69 -44.22
N PRO A 55 -32.50 8.17 -45.36
CA PRO A 55 -31.06 8.10 -45.60
C PRO A 55 -30.32 9.41 -45.30
N ASN A 56 -30.07 9.74 -44.02
CA ASN A 56 -29.05 10.72 -43.61
C ASN A 56 -28.58 10.56 -42.15
N SER A 57 -27.45 9.88 -41.94
CA SER A 57 -26.61 9.98 -40.72
C SER A 57 -25.21 9.41 -40.96
N PRO A 58 -24.16 9.94 -40.28
CA PRO A 58 -22.79 9.44 -40.39
C PRO A 58 -22.61 8.07 -39.71
N ALA A 59 -21.49 7.40 -40.00
CA ALA A 59 -21.25 6.02 -39.60
C ALA A 59 -21.13 5.82 -38.08
N VAL A 60 -21.77 4.76 -37.58
CA VAL A 60 -21.59 4.24 -36.22
C VAL A 60 -20.37 3.32 -36.20
N THR A 61 -19.44 3.55 -35.26
CA THR A 61 -18.31 2.64 -34.99
C THR A 61 -18.74 1.50 -34.06
N ASP A 62 -18.37 0.27 -34.38
CA ASP A 62 -18.63 -0.90 -33.53
C ASP A 62 -17.78 -0.81 -32.24
N PRO A 63 -18.37 -0.87 -31.03
CA PRO A 63 -17.62 -0.83 -29.77
C PRO A 63 -16.83 -2.12 -29.46
N ASN A 64 -16.77 -3.11 -30.36
CA ASN A 64 -16.10 -4.40 -30.14
C ASN A 64 -14.91 -4.68 -31.08
N ASP A 65 -14.35 -3.70 -31.78
CA ASP A 65 -13.09 -3.89 -32.54
C ASP A 65 -11.86 -3.70 -31.64
N PRO A 66 -11.06 -4.77 -31.36
CA PRO A 66 -9.91 -4.70 -30.46
C PRO A 66 -8.63 -4.11 -31.09
N LEU A 67 -8.66 -3.64 -32.35
CA LEU A 67 -7.46 -3.14 -33.05
C LEU A 67 -7.44 -1.61 -33.26
N ALA A 68 -8.49 -0.87 -32.88
CA ALA A 68 -8.56 0.58 -33.07
C ALA A 68 -7.72 1.43 -32.08
N ALA A 69 -7.16 0.83 -31.03
CA ALA A 69 -6.62 1.54 -29.86
C ALA A 69 -5.10 1.85 -29.89
N LEU A 70 -4.40 1.65 -31.02
CA LEU A 70 -2.93 1.77 -31.11
C LEU A 70 -2.42 2.77 -32.18
N SER A 71 -3.15 3.86 -32.43
CA SER A 71 -2.61 4.98 -33.22
C SER A 71 -3.30 6.34 -32.97
N SER A 72 -2.91 7.08 -31.92
CA SER A 72 -2.70 8.55 -31.94
C SER A 72 -2.54 9.18 -30.54
N SER A 73 -1.33 9.63 -30.21
CA SER A 73 -1.06 10.79 -29.33
C SER A 73 0.45 11.06 -29.33
N GLY A 74 0.93 11.80 -30.33
CA GLY A 74 2.31 12.30 -30.34
C GLY A 74 2.47 13.39 -29.28
N MET A 75 3.70 13.55 -28.75
CA MET A 75 4.03 14.67 -27.87
C MET A 75 3.86 16.01 -28.60
N ALA A 76 3.35 17.02 -27.90
CA ALA A 76 3.30 18.40 -28.38
C ALA A 76 3.82 19.34 -27.28
N ASP A 77 4.91 20.04 -27.60
CA ASP A 77 5.55 21.05 -26.76
C ASP A 77 4.87 22.42 -26.95
N PRO A 78 4.36 23.08 -25.88
CA PRO A 78 3.60 24.32 -26.00
C PRO A 78 4.46 25.58 -25.79
N SER A 79 5.37 25.91 -26.73
CA SER A 79 5.84 27.29 -26.87
C SER A 79 6.20 27.70 -28.29
N LEU A 80 5.41 28.63 -28.86
CA LEU A 80 5.84 29.86 -29.53
C LEU A 80 4.64 30.59 -30.15
N VAL A 81 4.57 31.90 -29.92
CA VAL A 81 3.79 32.85 -30.74
C VAL A 81 4.82 33.72 -31.46
N GLY A 82 4.63 33.94 -32.76
CA GLY A 82 5.57 34.74 -33.57
C GLY A 82 5.53 36.24 -33.23
N GLY A 83 6.46 37.05 -33.74
CA GLY A 83 7.57 36.75 -34.65
C GLY A 83 7.80 37.92 -35.62
N ASP A 84 9.01 38.09 -36.15
CA ASP A 84 9.27 39.03 -37.25
C ASP A 84 10.58 38.74 -38.00
N VAL A 85 10.82 39.41 -39.13
CA VAL A 85 11.78 38.99 -40.18
C VAL A 85 13.00 39.92 -40.29
N VAL A 86 14.23 39.36 -40.30
CA VAL A 86 15.33 39.68 -41.26
C VAL A 86 16.50 38.68 -41.19
N ASP A 87 17.06 38.34 -42.35
CA ASP A 87 18.42 37.83 -42.59
C ASP A 87 19.14 38.87 -43.48
N PRO A 88 20.45 39.14 -43.31
CA PRO A 88 21.41 38.55 -44.25
C PRO A 88 22.81 38.21 -43.66
N THR A 89 23.16 36.93 -43.70
CA THR A 89 24.42 36.32 -44.20
C THR A 89 25.80 36.97 -43.87
N LEU A 90 26.79 36.17 -43.44
CA LEU A 90 28.04 35.83 -44.19
C LEU A 90 29.17 35.20 -43.33
N VAL A 91 30.13 34.52 -44.01
CA VAL A 91 31.47 33.99 -43.60
C VAL A 91 31.51 33.12 -42.31
N SER A 92 31.83 31.82 -42.33
CA SER A 92 33.04 31.11 -42.81
C SER A 92 34.37 31.49 -42.12
N SER A 93 34.95 30.55 -41.37
CA SER A 93 36.40 30.25 -41.38
C SER A 93 36.68 28.90 -40.72
N SER A 94 37.73 28.20 -41.15
CA SER A 94 38.09 26.83 -40.73
C SER A 94 39.60 26.64 -40.59
N SER A 95 40.02 25.97 -39.51
CA SER A 95 41.33 25.29 -39.31
C SER A 95 41.05 24.15 -38.30
N THR A 96 41.58 22.91 -38.32
CA THR A 96 42.90 22.36 -38.73
C THR A 96 44.06 22.95 -37.91
N ASP A 97 45.08 22.24 -37.43
CA ASP A 97 45.61 20.88 -37.62
C ASP A 97 45.99 20.27 -36.22
N ILE A 98 46.57 19.08 -35.99
CA ILE A 98 47.33 18.13 -36.84
C ILE A 98 47.02 16.66 -36.44
N ILE A 99 48.01 15.80 -36.13
CA ILE A 99 47.94 14.32 -36.06
C ILE A 99 48.85 13.74 -34.94
N GLY A 100 48.47 12.58 -34.39
CA GLY A 100 49.41 11.52 -33.94
C GLY A 100 49.65 11.39 -32.43
N GLY A 101 49.93 10.20 -31.87
CA GLY A 101 50.06 8.82 -32.39
C GLY A 101 50.55 7.91 -31.24
N GLY A 102 50.45 6.57 -31.30
CA GLY A 102 50.80 5.76 -30.13
C GLY A 102 51.15 4.27 -30.34
N GLU A 103 51.87 3.74 -29.35
CA GLU A 103 52.17 2.34 -28.98
C GLU A 103 52.32 2.36 -27.43
N VAL A 104 51.84 1.43 -26.60
CA VAL A 104 52.00 -0.04 -26.53
C VAL A 104 53.44 -0.47 -26.20
N VAL A 105 53.64 -1.09 -25.02
CA VAL A 105 54.57 -2.21 -24.71
C VAL A 105 54.66 -2.41 -23.18
N GLU A 106 54.47 -3.64 -22.70
CA GLU A 106 55.04 -4.16 -21.43
C GLU A 106 56.20 -5.12 -21.77
N PRO A 107 57.13 -5.38 -20.84
CA PRO A 107 57.03 -6.66 -20.11
C PRO A 107 57.44 -6.60 -18.63
N GLY A 108 56.91 -7.52 -17.81
CA GLY A 108 57.33 -7.75 -16.41
C GLY A 108 58.18 -9.03 -16.23
N VAL A 109 58.43 -9.43 -14.97
CA VAL A 109 58.78 -10.81 -14.51
C VAL A 109 58.74 -10.89 -12.97
N ASP A 110 58.59 -12.11 -12.43
CA ASP A 110 58.39 -12.46 -11.01
C ASP A 110 59.51 -12.06 -10.03
N VAL A 111 59.16 -11.96 -8.73
CA VAL A 111 59.69 -12.85 -7.68
C VAL A 111 58.81 -12.87 -6.41
N ASN A 112 58.78 -14.02 -5.75
CA ASN A 112 58.30 -14.24 -4.37
C ASN A 112 59.37 -15.05 -3.62
N PRO A 113 59.62 -14.77 -2.32
CA PRO A 113 59.94 -15.90 -1.43
C PRO A 113 59.27 -15.85 -0.04
N THR A 114 59.03 -17.05 0.49
CA THR A 114 58.46 -17.38 1.80
C THR A 114 59.45 -17.28 2.97
N SER A 115 58.97 -16.99 4.20
CA SER A 115 59.39 -17.54 5.53
C SER A 115 59.06 -16.58 6.68
N SER A 116 58.93 -16.96 7.96
CA SER A 116 58.60 -18.24 8.64
C SER A 116 58.36 -17.98 10.15
N ALA A 117 57.73 -18.94 10.85
CA ALA A 117 57.63 -19.06 12.31
C ALA A 117 56.78 -18.00 13.07
N ASP A 118 56.27 -18.22 14.29
CA ASP A 118 55.71 -19.36 15.07
C ASP A 118 55.74 -18.94 16.58
N VAL A 119 55.21 -19.80 17.46
CA VAL A 119 55.46 -19.84 18.93
C VAL A 119 54.51 -19.09 19.90
N LEU A 120 53.38 -19.77 20.19
CA LEU A 120 52.81 -20.05 21.53
C LEU A 120 52.00 -19.02 22.37
N ASN A 121 51.24 -19.61 23.29
CA ASN A 121 50.20 -19.20 24.26
C ASN A 121 50.43 -20.10 25.55
N PRO A 122 49.64 -20.14 26.67
CA PRO A 122 48.69 -19.25 27.37
C PRO A 122 48.97 -19.06 28.91
N ALA A 123 47.98 -18.52 29.65
CA ALA A 123 47.73 -18.59 31.13
C ALA A 123 48.53 -17.63 32.08
N SER A 124 48.05 -17.19 33.26
CA SER A 124 46.79 -17.36 34.07
C SER A 124 46.31 -15.98 34.63
N SER A 125 45.39 -15.72 35.60
CA SER A 125 44.56 -16.44 36.62
C SER A 125 43.08 -15.94 36.56
N ALA A 126 42.05 -16.29 37.36
CA ALA A 126 41.78 -17.01 38.62
C ALA A 126 41.80 -16.21 39.96
N ASP A 127 40.89 -16.60 40.89
CA ASP A 127 40.55 -16.16 42.28
C ASP A 127 39.96 -14.74 42.51
N ALA A 128 39.11 -14.44 43.52
CA ALA A 128 38.12 -15.21 44.32
C ALA A 128 37.16 -14.25 45.11
N ASN A 129 35.98 -14.72 45.54
CA ASN A 129 35.01 -14.06 46.48
C ASN A 129 35.28 -14.57 47.94
N PRO A 130 34.71 -14.10 49.10
CA PRO A 130 33.27 -13.77 49.30
C PRO A 130 32.80 -12.79 50.46
N ALA A 131 31.48 -12.51 50.45
CA ALA A 131 30.51 -12.49 51.60
C ALA A 131 30.32 -11.32 52.61
N SER A 132 29.08 -11.30 53.18
CA SER A 132 28.57 -10.66 54.43
C SER A 132 28.27 -9.14 54.39
N SER A 133 27.22 -8.54 55.00
CA SER A 133 26.01 -8.95 55.79
C SER A 133 24.86 -7.94 55.48
N ALA A 134 23.54 -8.21 55.59
CA ALA A 134 22.68 -8.29 56.81
C ALA A 134 22.87 -7.12 57.82
N ASP A 135 21.85 -6.47 58.41
CA ASP A 135 20.38 -6.67 58.39
C ASP A 135 19.60 -5.47 59.00
N VAL A 136 18.25 -5.52 58.98
CA VAL A 136 17.26 -4.83 59.87
C VAL A 136 17.11 -3.29 59.86
N ALA A 137 15.85 -2.84 59.91
CA ALA A 137 15.40 -1.50 60.33
C ALA A 137 14.33 -1.61 61.44
N PRO A 138 14.14 -0.57 62.29
CA PRO A 138 12.77 -0.25 62.73
C PRO A 138 12.45 1.26 62.92
N VAL A 139 11.15 1.53 63.03
CA VAL A 139 10.47 2.82 63.25
C VAL A 139 10.53 3.36 64.69
N SER A 140 10.26 4.66 64.86
CA SER A 140 9.65 5.25 66.08
C SER A 140 8.94 6.59 65.78
N SER A 141 8.15 7.13 66.72
CA SER A 141 7.01 8.04 66.43
C SER A 141 6.83 9.24 67.38
N ALA A 142 6.41 10.41 66.83
CA ALA A 142 5.67 11.52 67.47
C ALA A 142 5.04 12.41 66.34
N VAL A 143 3.88 13.10 66.38
CA VAL A 143 2.79 13.42 67.36
C VAL A 143 2.80 14.85 67.96
N ALA A 144 1.67 15.56 67.77
CA ALA A 144 1.27 16.91 68.28
C ALA A 144 2.08 18.14 67.78
N GLU A 145 1.54 19.36 67.65
CA GLU A 145 0.19 19.90 67.93
C GLU A 145 -0.23 21.02 66.93
N GLN A 146 -1.50 21.46 66.94
CA GLN A 146 -2.04 22.51 66.06
C GLN A 146 -1.92 23.93 66.68
N PRO A 147 -1.92 24.97 65.83
CA PRO A 147 -2.92 26.03 66.03
C PRO A 147 -3.69 26.37 64.74
N ALA A 148 -4.98 26.68 64.90
CA ALA A 148 -5.84 27.06 63.79
C ALA A 148 -5.62 28.52 63.34
N SER A 149 -5.75 28.77 62.04
CA SER A 149 -6.01 30.10 61.48
C SER A 149 -7.01 30.00 60.33
N SER A 150 -7.81 31.04 60.12
CA SER A 150 -8.87 31.08 59.12
C SER A 150 -8.45 31.89 57.90
N SER A 151 -8.48 31.26 56.72
CA SER A 151 -8.45 31.95 55.42
C SER A 151 -9.13 31.09 54.36
N SER A 152 -10.32 31.52 53.93
CA SER A 152 -11.12 30.82 52.92
C SER A 152 -10.59 31.08 51.51
N GLU A 153 -9.51 30.40 51.12
CA GLU A 153 -9.07 30.38 49.72
C GLU A 153 -9.82 29.30 48.95
N VAL A 154 -10.60 29.72 47.94
CA VAL A 154 -11.15 28.81 46.94
C VAL A 154 -10.00 28.39 46.04
N VAL A 155 -9.41 27.23 46.34
CA VAL A 155 -8.46 26.56 45.44
C VAL A 155 -9.24 26.14 44.20
N VAL A 156 -9.25 27.01 43.19
CA VAL A 156 -9.71 26.68 41.84
C VAL A 156 -8.76 25.61 41.32
N SER A 157 -9.24 24.37 41.26
CA SER A 157 -8.51 23.25 40.67
C SER A 157 -8.26 23.57 39.19
N SER A 158 -7.05 24.05 38.89
CA SER A 158 -6.61 24.34 37.52
C SER A 158 -6.29 23.01 36.82
N SER A 159 -7.34 22.29 36.45
CA SER A 159 -7.27 21.03 35.73
C SER A 159 -6.79 21.27 34.30
N SER A 160 -5.48 21.37 34.14
CA SER A 160 -4.79 21.50 32.85
C SER A 160 -3.48 20.72 32.86
N GLU A 161 -3.50 19.50 33.42
CA GLU A 161 -2.71 18.44 32.81
C GLU A 161 -3.28 18.23 31.41
N GLU A 162 -2.57 18.75 30.41
CA GLU A 162 -2.88 18.52 29.00
C GLU A 162 -2.71 17.01 28.75
N VAL A 163 -3.85 16.30 28.68
CA VAL A 163 -3.87 14.84 28.54
C VAL A 163 -3.18 14.48 27.23
N LYS A 164 -1.90 14.08 27.34
CA LYS A 164 -1.07 13.61 26.23
C LYS A 164 -1.92 12.67 25.38
N PRO A 165 -2.10 12.92 24.07
CA PRO A 165 -2.95 12.10 23.23
C PRO A 165 -2.62 10.63 23.43
N ALA A 166 -3.60 9.87 23.92
CA ALA A 166 -3.46 8.44 24.02
C ALA A 166 -3.22 7.91 22.61
N GLY A 167 -2.21 7.04 22.45
CA GLY A 167 -1.65 6.66 21.15
C GLY A 167 -2.68 6.03 20.21
N ILE A 168 -2.32 5.77 18.97
CA ILE A 168 -3.28 5.28 17.97
C ILE A 168 -4.01 4.02 18.46
N PHE A 169 -5.34 4.04 18.36
CA PHE A 169 -6.20 2.93 18.73
C PHE A 169 -6.06 1.80 17.70
N LEU A 170 -5.65 0.63 18.18
CA LEU A 170 -5.39 -0.56 17.37
C LEU A 170 -6.02 -1.79 18.03
N ALA A 171 -6.32 -2.81 17.23
CA ALA A 171 -6.69 -4.13 17.74
C ALA A 171 -5.50 -4.81 18.43
N GLU A 172 -5.75 -5.60 19.48
CA GLU A 172 -4.70 -6.33 20.22
C GLU A 172 -4.24 -7.63 19.52
N GLY A 173 -5.03 -8.16 18.58
CA GLY A 173 -4.68 -9.39 17.84
C GLY A 173 -3.79 -9.17 16.62
N LYS A 174 -3.48 -10.28 15.93
CA LYS A 174 -2.40 -10.35 14.92
C LYS A 174 -2.85 -9.87 13.55
N GLU A 175 -1.94 -9.26 12.81
CA GLU A 175 -2.11 -8.76 11.44
C GLU A 175 -2.45 -9.85 10.39
N GLU A 176 -2.17 -11.13 10.69
CA GLU A 176 -2.67 -12.27 9.90
C GLU A 176 -4.15 -12.56 10.14
N GLU A 177 -4.71 -12.16 11.27
CA GLU A 177 -6.11 -12.40 11.59
C GLU A 177 -6.99 -11.48 10.71
N LYS A 178 -8.28 -11.76 10.63
CA LYS A 178 -9.26 -10.94 9.88
C LYS A 178 -10.27 -10.39 10.87
N ASP A 179 -10.93 -9.30 10.48
CA ASP A 179 -12.16 -8.82 11.10
C ASP A 179 -12.06 -8.61 12.64
N GLN A 180 -10.87 -8.21 13.10
CA GLN A 180 -10.48 -7.97 14.50
C GLN A 180 -11.43 -7.03 15.25
N MET A 181 -11.93 -6.01 14.56
CA MET A 181 -13.03 -5.16 14.99
C MET A 181 -14.17 -5.28 13.98
N GLN A 182 -15.42 -5.16 14.43
CA GLN A 182 -16.51 -4.83 13.52
C GLN A 182 -16.22 -3.47 12.86
N ILE A 183 -16.53 -3.35 11.57
CA ILE A 183 -16.26 -2.15 10.78
C ILE A 183 -17.53 -1.55 10.18
N VAL A 184 -17.50 -0.25 9.93
CA VAL A 184 -18.30 0.39 8.88
C VAL A 184 -17.50 0.30 7.59
N TYR A 185 -18.18 0.05 6.47
CA TYR A 185 -17.59 -0.01 5.14
C TYR A 185 -18.65 0.46 4.13
N THR A 186 -18.34 1.50 3.35
CA THR A 186 -19.30 2.22 2.49
C THR A 186 -18.68 2.47 1.12
N GLU A 187 -19.28 1.95 0.05
CA GLU A 187 -18.68 1.90 -1.31
C GLU A 187 -18.98 3.10 -2.23
N ASN A 188 -19.90 3.98 -1.82
CA ASN A 188 -20.26 5.18 -2.57
C ASN A 188 -20.46 6.33 -1.59
N ILE A 189 -19.37 6.92 -1.08
CA ILE A 189 -19.40 8.09 -0.19
C ILE A 189 -19.71 9.39 -0.96
N GLU A 190 -20.88 9.46 -1.57
CA GLU A 190 -21.42 10.65 -2.24
C GLU A 190 -21.75 11.78 -1.23
N PRO A 191 -21.35 13.05 -1.47
CA PRO A 191 -20.35 13.55 -2.41
C PRO A 191 -18.99 13.75 -1.71
N CYS A 192 -17.96 13.05 -2.17
CA CYS A 192 -16.59 13.15 -1.66
C CYS A 192 -15.70 13.94 -2.62
N ILE A 193 -15.83 15.27 -2.52
CA ILE A 193 -15.23 16.29 -3.39
C ILE A 193 -15.47 15.99 -4.87
N TRP A 194 -16.53 16.60 -5.41
CA TRP A 194 -16.82 16.59 -6.83
C TRP A 194 -15.80 17.42 -7.61
N ASP A 195 -15.00 16.75 -8.44
CA ASP A 195 -14.11 17.32 -9.44
C ASP A 195 -14.97 17.91 -10.57
N ASN A 196 -15.22 19.23 -10.51
CA ASN A 196 -16.05 19.92 -11.49
C ASN A 196 -15.49 19.83 -12.92
N ASP A 197 -14.16 19.85 -13.08
CA ASP A 197 -13.49 19.87 -14.38
C ASP A 197 -13.46 18.48 -15.04
N LYS A 198 -13.56 17.40 -14.24
CA LYS A 198 -13.51 16.00 -14.72
C LYS A 198 -14.77 15.19 -14.37
N HIS A 199 -15.83 15.88 -13.93
CA HIS A 199 -17.17 15.37 -13.61
C HIS A 199 -17.20 14.04 -12.84
N ARG A 200 -16.50 13.99 -11.70
CA ARG A 200 -16.35 12.75 -10.91
C ARG A 200 -16.10 13.03 -9.42
N ASN A 201 -16.42 12.05 -8.58
CA ASN A 201 -15.96 12.01 -7.19
C ASN A 201 -14.47 11.68 -7.10
N LEU A 202 -13.82 12.07 -5.99
CA LEU A 202 -12.38 11.84 -5.76
C LEU A 202 -12.08 10.83 -4.64
N CYS A 203 -13.09 10.39 -3.90
CA CYS A 203 -13.05 9.15 -3.11
C CYS A 203 -14.08 8.15 -3.66
N LYS A 204 -14.10 6.93 -3.12
CA LYS A 204 -15.14 5.95 -3.40
C LYS A 204 -15.51 5.12 -2.18
N ILE A 205 -14.52 4.52 -1.50
CA ILE A 205 -14.75 3.74 -0.28
C ILE A 205 -14.28 4.51 0.96
N LEU A 206 -15.06 4.44 2.04
CA LEU A 206 -14.63 4.71 3.40
C LEU A 206 -14.82 3.45 4.25
N ALA A 207 -13.84 3.09 5.07
CA ALA A 207 -13.93 2.00 6.03
C ALA A 207 -13.24 2.36 7.37
N TYR A 208 -13.86 2.01 8.51
CA TYR A 208 -13.34 2.33 9.84
C TYR A 208 -13.93 1.40 10.92
N PRO A 209 -13.30 1.28 12.12
CA PRO A 209 -13.88 0.58 13.27
C PRO A 209 -15.28 1.11 13.62
N LYS A 210 -16.27 0.21 13.69
CA LYS A 210 -17.65 0.54 14.06
C LYS A 210 -17.77 1.04 15.50
N GLN A 211 -16.86 0.60 16.36
CA GLN A 211 -16.62 1.19 17.68
C GLN A 211 -15.35 2.04 17.58
N LEU A 212 -15.52 3.35 17.46
CA LEU A 212 -14.43 4.32 17.54
C LEU A 212 -14.07 4.56 19.00
N SER A 213 -12.81 4.94 19.26
CA SER A 213 -12.33 5.24 20.60
C SER A 213 -12.78 6.63 21.08
N GLU A 214 -12.93 6.80 22.41
CA GLU A 214 -13.22 8.09 23.05
C GLU A 214 -11.97 8.82 23.60
N THR A 215 -10.83 8.14 23.73
CA THR A 215 -9.61 8.70 24.36
C THR A 215 -8.39 8.66 23.43
N GLN A 216 -8.23 7.56 22.71
CA GLN A 216 -7.25 7.35 21.65
C GLN A 216 -7.80 7.80 20.29
N LYS A 217 -6.90 8.18 19.37
CA LYS A 217 -7.21 8.56 17.98
C LYS A 217 -7.03 7.39 17.02
N HIS A 218 -7.62 7.47 15.83
CA HIS A 218 -7.37 6.55 14.73
C HIS A 218 -6.41 7.15 13.70
N ALA A 219 -5.45 6.36 13.22
CA ALA A 219 -4.57 6.72 12.11
C ALA A 219 -5.27 6.48 10.76
N VAL A 220 -4.83 7.20 9.72
CA VAL A 220 -5.46 7.21 8.40
C VAL A 220 -4.62 6.46 7.37
N VAL A 221 -5.26 5.70 6.48
CA VAL A 221 -4.61 5.10 5.30
C VAL A 221 -5.37 5.48 4.03
N MET A 222 -4.68 6.10 3.08
CA MET A 222 -5.18 6.28 1.70
C MET A 222 -4.96 4.96 0.93
N TRP A 223 -6.00 4.43 0.26
CA TRP A 223 -5.88 3.24 -0.59
C TRP A 223 -6.06 3.53 -2.09
N GLY A 224 -5.05 3.21 -2.90
CA GLY A 224 -5.07 3.29 -4.36
C GLY A 224 -5.38 1.95 -5.07
N PRO A 225 -6.41 1.84 -5.92
CA PRO A 225 -6.62 0.66 -6.78
C PRO A 225 -5.58 0.54 -7.90
N GLY A 226 -5.45 -0.66 -8.47
CA GLY A 226 -4.70 -0.89 -9.70
C GLY A 226 -5.34 -0.25 -10.94
N GLY A 227 -4.57 -0.15 -12.02
CA GLY A 227 -5.04 0.43 -13.29
C GLY A 227 -6.27 -0.29 -13.83
N GLY A 228 -7.34 0.46 -14.11
CA GLY A 228 -8.62 -0.10 -14.62
C GLY A 228 -9.41 -0.97 -13.62
N SER A 229 -8.93 -1.15 -12.38
CA SER A 229 -9.64 -1.89 -11.34
C SER A 229 -10.63 -1.00 -10.59
N ASP A 230 -11.65 -1.59 -9.98
CA ASP A 230 -12.53 -0.89 -9.05
C ASP A 230 -11.94 -1.00 -7.62
N PRO A 231 -11.89 0.07 -6.79
CA PRO A 231 -11.39 -0.06 -5.42
C PRO A 231 -12.15 -1.09 -4.55
N LYS A 232 -13.38 -1.48 -4.91
CA LYS A 232 -14.11 -2.59 -4.25
C LYS A 232 -13.39 -3.94 -4.37
N ASP A 233 -12.61 -4.14 -5.43
CA ASP A 233 -11.89 -5.39 -5.72
C ASP A 233 -10.78 -5.64 -4.67
N TYR A 234 -10.36 -4.57 -3.99
CA TYR A 234 -9.41 -4.53 -2.87
C TYR A 234 -10.10 -4.51 -1.50
N GLY A 235 -11.42 -4.74 -1.46
CA GLY A 235 -12.22 -4.72 -0.24
C GLY A 235 -11.68 -5.60 0.88
N GLY A 236 -10.97 -6.70 0.56
CA GLY A 236 -10.31 -7.55 1.56
C GLY A 236 -9.23 -6.83 2.38
N ILE A 237 -8.30 -6.12 1.73
CA ILE A 237 -7.23 -5.37 2.41
C ILE A 237 -7.77 -4.09 3.06
N ILE A 238 -8.71 -3.39 2.41
CA ILE A 238 -9.39 -2.21 2.98
C ILE A 238 -10.11 -2.57 4.29
N LYS A 239 -10.87 -3.69 4.31
CA LYS A 239 -11.57 -4.18 5.51
C LYS A 239 -10.62 -4.70 6.59
N ARG A 240 -9.51 -5.34 6.22
CA ARG A 240 -8.48 -5.76 7.19
C ARG A 240 -7.79 -4.56 7.85
N LEU A 241 -7.35 -3.55 7.07
CA LEU A 241 -6.80 -2.32 7.63
C LEU A 241 -7.80 -1.64 8.57
N ALA A 242 -9.06 -1.50 8.15
CA ALA A 242 -10.11 -0.92 8.99
C ALA A 242 -10.35 -1.71 10.29
N SER A 243 -10.38 -3.04 10.23
CA SER A 243 -10.60 -3.87 11.42
C SER A 243 -9.41 -3.90 12.39
N HIS A 244 -8.20 -3.55 11.94
CA HIS A 244 -7.03 -3.39 12.82
C HIS A 244 -6.96 -2.04 13.56
N GLY A 245 -7.87 -1.10 13.28
CA GLY A 245 -7.96 0.21 13.96
C GLY A 245 -7.83 1.43 13.05
N PHE A 246 -7.45 1.27 11.77
CA PHE A 246 -7.24 2.39 10.85
C PHE A 246 -8.55 2.94 10.27
N VAL A 247 -8.55 4.22 9.89
CA VAL A 247 -9.59 4.78 9.00
C VAL A 247 -9.04 4.82 7.58
N VAL A 248 -9.69 4.08 6.68
CA VAL A 248 -9.23 3.84 5.32
C VAL A 248 -10.12 4.58 4.34
N VAL A 249 -9.55 5.46 3.52
CA VAL A 249 -10.24 6.12 2.40
C VAL A 249 -9.63 5.64 1.09
N ALA A 250 -10.44 5.05 0.21
CA ALA A 250 -9.99 4.57 -1.09
C ALA A 250 -10.48 5.48 -2.22
N ILE A 251 -9.57 5.82 -3.13
CA ILE A 251 -9.83 6.65 -4.32
C ILE A 251 -10.44 5.80 -5.47
N PRO A 252 -11.24 6.39 -6.38
CA PRO A 252 -11.84 5.65 -7.48
C PRO A 252 -10.84 5.21 -8.55
N GLN A 253 -9.73 5.93 -8.72
CA GLN A 253 -8.66 5.59 -9.66
C GLN A 253 -7.31 6.13 -9.19
N SER A 254 -6.20 5.50 -9.61
CA SER A 254 -4.85 5.90 -9.21
C SER A 254 -4.10 6.57 -10.37
N PRO A 255 -4.05 7.90 -10.49
CA PRO A 255 -3.34 8.58 -11.58
C PRO A 255 -1.82 8.48 -11.48
N GLY A 256 -1.24 8.28 -10.29
CA GLY A 256 0.21 8.24 -10.11
C GLY A 256 0.81 9.65 -10.01
N ASP A 257 0.05 10.62 -9.52
CA ASP A 257 0.45 12.02 -9.41
C ASP A 257 0.03 12.73 -8.11
N ALA A 258 -0.67 12.02 -7.20
CA ALA A 258 -1.30 12.50 -5.97
C ALA A 258 -2.58 13.36 -6.15
N SER A 259 -3.11 13.50 -7.37
CA SER A 259 -4.27 14.35 -7.64
C SER A 259 -5.62 13.78 -7.17
N GLN A 260 -5.70 12.50 -6.79
CA GLN A 260 -6.88 11.95 -6.10
C GLN A 260 -6.62 11.70 -4.62
N GLY A 261 -5.42 11.22 -4.25
CA GLY A 261 -5.08 10.97 -2.85
C GLY A 261 -5.13 12.23 -1.97
N LYS A 262 -4.73 13.41 -2.48
CA LYS A 262 -4.73 14.65 -1.69
C LYS A 262 -6.15 15.15 -1.36
N PRO A 263 -7.07 15.33 -2.34
CA PRO A 263 -8.47 15.65 -2.05
C PRO A 263 -9.16 14.61 -1.16
N ALA A 264 -8.80 13.33 -1.25
CA ALA A 264 -9.37 12.31 -0.39
C ALA A 264 -8.99 12.48 1.09
N LEU A 265 -7.74 12.89 1.37
CA LEU A 265 -7.34 13.29 2.73
C LEU A 265 -7.97 14.61 3.17
N ASP A 266 -8.13 15.58 2.27
CA ASP A 266 -8.78 16.87 2.58
C ASP A 266 -10.26 16.69 2.95
N TRP A 267 -10.96 15.80 2.24
CA TRP A 267 -12.32 15.40 2.57
C TRP A 267 -12.39 14.73 3.95
N LEU A 268 -11.53 13.75 4.22
CA LEU A 268 -11.53 13.04 5.50
C LEU A 268 -11.13 13.96 6.68
N GLU A 269 -10.24 14.91 6.44
CA GLU A 269 -9.88 15.98 7.38
C GLU A 269 -11.06 16.93 7.65
N SER A 270 -11.94 17.17 6.66
CA SER A 270 -13.18 17.92 6.88
C SER A 270 -14.16 17.14 7.77
N LYS A 271 -14.25 15.82 7.62
CA LYS A 271 -15.08 14.96 8.48
C LYS A 271 -14.60 14.91 9.92
N ASN A 272 -13.28 14.90 10.13
CA ASN A 272 -12.70 15.01 11.47
C ASN A 272 -12.99 16.37 12.17
N LYS A 273 -13.48 17.38 11.44
CA LYS A 273 -13.76 18.74 11.93
C LYS A 273 -15.26 19.09 12.01
N ASP A 274 -16.15 18.32 11.39
CA ASP A 274 -17.60 18.54 11.42
C ASP A 274 -18.21 17.88 12.67
N PRO A 275 -18.77 18.64 13.64
CA PRO A 275 -19.34 18.09 14.88
C PRO A 275 -20.58 17.20 14.67
N ASN A 276 -21.08 17.08 13.44
CA ASN A 276 -22.21 16.22 13.07
C ASN A 276 -21.77 14.88 12.44
N ASP A 277 -20.48 14.71 12.11
CA ASP A 277 -19.96 13.50 11.47
C ASP A 277 -19.51 12.45 12.51
N PRO A 278 -19.74 11.14 12.31
CA PRO A 278 -19.25 10.09 13.20
C PRO A 278 -17.73 10.09 13.43
N LEU A 279 -16.95 10.65 12.52
CA LEU A 279 -15.49 10.77 12.65
C LEU A 279 -15.03 12.06 13.36
N TYR A 280 -15.96 12.89 13.88
CA TYR A 280 -15.63 14.16 14.54
C TYR A 280 -14.61 13.97 15.67
N ASN A 281 -13.47 14.65 15.54
CA ASN A 281 -12.38 14.58 16.51
C ASN A 281 -11.91 13.13 16.81
N LYS A 282 -12.10 12.17 15.90
CA LYS A 282 -11.65 10.77 16.05
C LYS A 282 -10.33 10.46 15.35
N LEU A 283 -9.92 11.25 14.36
CA LEU A 283 -8.73 10.97 13.54
C LEU A 283 -7.52 11.77 14.00
N ASP A 284 -6.34 11.17 13.86
CA ASP A 284 -5.05 11.88 13.91
C ASP A 284 -4.51 12.10 12.50
N MET A 285 -4.72 13.30 11.96
CA MET A 285 -4.24 13.69 10.62
C MET A 285 -2.72 13.95 10.57
N THR A 286 -1.99 13.77 11.67
CA THR A 286 -0.50 13.68 11.66
C THR A 286 -0.01 12.25 11.47
N LYS A 287 -0.90 11.25 11.57
CA LYS A 287 -0.61 9.82 11.42
C LYS A 287 -1.31 9.26 10.18
N VAL A 288 -0.86 9.70 9.01
CA VAL A 288 -1.38 9.23 7.71
C VAL A 288 -0.35 8.37 6.99
N GLY A 289 -0.79 7.28 6.38
CA GLY A 289 -0.02 6.48 5.42
C GLY A 289 -0.74 6.37 4.08
N ALA A 290 -0.04 5.89 3.06
CA ALA A 290 -0.61 5.57 1.76
C ALA A 290 -0.25 4.14 1.34
N SER A 291 -1.18 3.41 0.73
CA SER A 291 -0.91 2.10 0.16
C SER A 291 -1.78 1.85 -1.06
N GLY A 292 -1.35 0.96 -1.95
CA GLY A 292 -2.17 0.59 -3.10
C GLY A 292 -1.54 -0.50 -3.94
N HIS A 293 -2.29 -0.93 -4.95
CA HIS A 293 -1.88 -1.95 -5.91
C HIS A 293 -1.40 -1.32 -7.21
N SER A 294 -0.27 -1.77 -7.78
CA SER A 294 0.15 -1.40 -9.14
C SER A 294 0.18 0.13 -9.33
N MET A 295 -0.63 0.74 -10.19
CA MET A 295 -0.75 2.22 -10.31
C MET A 295 -1.12 2.92 -8.98
N GLY A 296 -1.86 2.26 -8.08
CA GLY A 296 -2.14 2.73 -6.73
C GLY A 296 -0.93 2.72 -5.80
N GLY A 297 0.07 1.90 -6.08
CA GLY A 297 1.39 2.03 -5.47
C GLY A 297 2.08 3.34 -5.89
N LEU A 298 2.05 3.68 -7.18
CA LEU A 298 2.62 4.93 -7.70
C LEU A 298 1.90 6.17 -7.14
N GLU A 299 0.57 6.13 -7.01
CA GLU A 299 -0.18 7.19 -6.32
C GLU A 299 0.24 7.28 -4.83
N SER A 300 0.49 6.15 -4.16
CA SER A 300 0.91 6.12 -2.76
C SER A 300 2.31 6.67 -2.51
N GLU A 301 3.25 6.36 -3.41
CA GLU A 301 4.57 6.99 -3.44
C GLU A 301 4.44 8.51 -3.65
N GLN A 302 3.68 8.92 -4.66
CA GLN A 302 3.49 10.34 -4.97
C GLN A 302 2.78 11.07 -3.83
N MET A 303 1.95 10.39 -3.04
CA MET A 303 1.37 10.92 -1.80
C MET A 303 2.42 11.16 -0.71
N VAL A 304 3.35 10.24 -0.44
CA VAL A 304 4.42 10.48 0.56
C VAL A 304 5.46 11.52 0.08
N ILE A 305 5.59 11.75 -1.23
CA ILE A 305 6.40 12.84 -1.81
C ILE A 305 5.66 14.19 -1.74
N LYS A 306 4.35 14.23 -2.03
CA LYS A 306 3.60 15.49 -2.31
C LYS A 306 2.59 15.89 -1.23
N ASP A 307 2.38 15.10 -0.18
CA ASP A 307 1.53 15.47 0.96
C ASP A 307 2.24 15.29 2.30
N ARG A 308 2.49 16.40 2.99
CA ARG A 308 3.26 16.41 4.24
C ARG A 308 2.60 15.63 5.38
N ARG A 309 1.28 15.36 5.31
CA ARG A 309 0.55 14.53 6.29
C ARG A 309 0.96 13.05 6.21
N VAL A 310 1.34 12.58 5.03
CA VAL A 310 1.68 11.18 4.79
C VAL A 310 3.10 10.91 5.31
N LEU A 311 3.21 10.00 6.27
CA LEU A 311 4.46 9.60 6.91
C LEU A 311 5.16 8.44 6.20
N THR A 312 4.39 7.57 5.54
CA THR A 312 4.90 6.35 4.91
C THR A 312 4.07 5.90 3.70
N ALA A 313 4.69 5.20 2.77
CA ALA A 313 4.03 4.52 1.66
C ALA A 313 4.33 3.01 1.62
N PHE A 314 3.32 2.19 1.30
CA PHE A 314 3.48 0.74 1.07
C PHE A 314 2.94 0.35 -0.31
N LEU A 315 3.85 0.08 -1.23
CA LEU A 315 3.59 -0.22 -2.64
C LEU A 315 3.40 -1.72 -2.82
N ASN A 316 2.17 -2.17 -3.12
CA ASN A 316 1.88 -3.58 -3.40
C ASN A 316 1.94 -3.81 -4.92
N ASN A 317 2.84 -4.70 -5.34
CA ASN A 317 3.09 -5.06 -6.73
C ASN A 317 3.28 -3.83 -7.65
N SER A 318 4.19 -2.94 -7.27
CA SER A 318 4.43 -1.65 -7.94
C SER A 318 5.90 -1.23 -7.85
N GLY A 319 6.25 -0.09 -8.48
CA GLY A 319 7.57 0.54 -8.52
C GLY A 319 7.65 1.49 -9.72
N ASP A 320 8.33 2.64 -9.57
CA ASP A 320 8.39 3.66 -10.62
C ASP A 320 9.02 3.12 -11.92
N TRP A 321 8.44 3.51 -13.05
CA TRP A 321 8.86 3.06 -14.39
C TRP A 321 10.28 3.48 -14.76
N ASN A 322 10.81 4.53 -14.13
CA ASN A 322 12.19 4.99 -14.30
C ASN A 322 13.09 4.64 -13.09
N GLY A 323 12.55 3.90 -12.11
CA GLY A 323 13.21 3.65 -10.83
C GLY A 323 13.64 4.93 -10.10
N ALA A 324 12.91 6.03 -10.26
CA ALA A 324 13.29 7.36 -9.81
C ALA A 324 12.24 7.98 -8.86
N GLY A 325 11.30 7.17 -8.37
CA GLY A 325 10.25 7.57 -7.45
C GLY A 325 10.79 7.70 -6.02
N ALA A 326 11.31 6.59 -5.48
CA ALA A 326 11.80 6.48 -4.11
C ALA A 326 12.94 7.46 -3.79
N ASN A 327 13.68 7.92 -4.81
CA ASN A 327 14.72 8.95 -4.70
C ASN A 327 14.17 10.31 -4.19
N LYS A 328 12.89 10.59 -4.43
CA LYS A 328 12.23 11.85 -4.08
C LYS A 328 11.57 11.83 -2.69
N VAL A 329 11.54 10.67 -2.04
CA VAL A 329 10.97 10.51 -0.69
C VAL A 329 11.89 11.18 0.33
N ALA A 330 11.32 11.99 1.23
CA ALA A 330 12.08 12.73 2.23
C ALA A 330 12.71 11.80 3.29
N THR A 331 13.82 12.22 3.90
CA THR A 331 14.57 11.39 4.87
C THR A 331 13.84 11.19 6.20
N ASP A 332 12.81 11.98 6.50
CA ASP A 332 11.91 11.84 7.64
C ASP A 332 10.61 11.09 7.28
N ARG A 333 10.64 10.30 6.19
CA ARG A 333 9.55 9.46 5.67
C ARG A 333 10.08 8.08 5.32
N SER A 334 9.20 7.06 5.26
CA SER A 334 9.60 5.70 4.86
C SER A 334 8.82 5.16 3.67
N ILE A 335 9.39 4.20 2.96
CA ILE A 335 8.73 3.49 1.85
C ILE A 335 9.04 1.99 1.88
N ALA A 336 8.02 1.17 1.65
CA ALA A 336 8.18 -0.26 1.38
C ALA A 336 7.63 -0.58 -0.01
N ILE A 337 8.37 -1.38 -0.77
CA ILE A 337 7.97 -1.87 -2.08
C ILE A 337 7.90 -3.40 -2.00
N LEU A 338 6.70 -3.95 -2.13
CA LEU A 338 6.42 -5.38 -2.04
C LEU A 338 6.01 -5.91 -3.42
N TYR A 339 6.58 -7.04 -3.86
CA TYR A 339 6.33 -7.61 -5.19
C TYR A 339 6.43 -9.15 -5.20
N GLY A 340 5.96 -9.77 -6.28
CA GLY A 340 6.03 -11.21 -6.48
C GLY A 340 7.25 -11.68 -7.28
N GLU A 341 7.81 -12.85 -6.96
CA GLU A 341 8.93 -13.48 -7.68
C GLU A 341 8.76 -13.57 -9.22
N VAL A 342 7.52 -13.64 -9.72
CA VAL A 342 7.16 -13.66 -11.15
C VAL A 342 6.33 -12.45 -11.59
N GLY A 343 6.12 -11.46 -10.72
CA GLY A 343 5.34 -10.26 -11.01
C GLY A 343 6.01 -9.37 -12.08
N MET A 344 5.19 -8.76 -12.95
CA MET A 344 5.67 -7.89 -14.02
C MET A 344 6.32 -6.59 -13.52
N GLU A 345 5.97 -6.16 -12.31
CA GLU A 345 6.52 -4.99 -11.61
C GLU A 345 7.97 -5.17 -11.13
N LYS A 346 8.45 -6.43 -11.06
CA LYS A 346 9.64 -6.85 -10.31
C LYS A 346 10.87 -6.00 -10.59
N ASP A 347 11.15 -5.72 -11.86
CA ASP A 347 12.36 -5.00 -12.24
C ASP A 347 12.20 -3.48 -11.99
N ASN A 348 11.00 -2.92 -12.08
CA ASN A 348 10.72 -1.55 -11.60
C ASN A 348 10.94 -1.46 -10.09
N ALA A 349 10.32 -2.35 -9.31
CA ALA A 349 10.43 -2.41 -7.85
C ALA A 349 11.90 -2.49 -7.39
N ARG A 350 12.68 -3.31 -8.08
CA ARG A 350 14.14 -3.44 -7.87
C ARG A 350 14.90 -2.18 -8.27
N ASN A 351 14.62 -1.58 -9.42
CA ASN A 351 15.31 -0.38 -9.88
C ASN A 351 15.06 0.82 -8.95
N ASP A 352 13.81 1.00 -8.52
CA ASP A 352 13.36 2.09 -7.65
C ASP A 352 14.02 2.00 -6.26
N TYR A 353 14.00 0.82 -5.64
CA TYR A 353 14.74 0.59 -4.40
C TYR A 353 16.27 0.69 -4.59
N ASN A 354 16.83 0.14 -5.67
CA ASN A 354 18.29 0.12 -5.88
C ASN A 354 18.86 1.48 -6.31
N ASN A 355 18.03 2.48 -6.64
CA ASN A 355 18.49 3.79 -7.06
C ASN A 355 19.44 4.40 -5.98
N PRO A 356 20.66 4.83 -6.36
CA PRO A 356 21.68 5.32 -5.43
C PRO A 356 21.34 6.69 -4.82
N GLY A 357 20.33 7.38 -5.35
CA GLY A 357 19.82 8.63 -4.79
C GLY A 357 18.97 8.44 -3.53
N VAL A 358 18.28 7.29 -3.38
CA VAL A 358 17.33 7.02 -2.27
C VAL A 358 17.97 7.19 -0.89
N ARG A 359 17.60 8.27 -0.20
CA ARG A 359 18.06 8.57 1.18
C ARG A 359 17.03 8.25 2.27
N ALA A 360 15.75 8.11 1.91
CA ALA A 360 14.71 7.71 2.85
C ALA A 360 14.93 6.28 3.36
N PRO A 361 14.55 5.97 4.62
CA PRO A 361 14.29 4.62 5.10
C PRO A 361 13.44 3.83 4.09
N ALA A 362 14.03 2.79 3.49
CA ALA A 362 13.40 2.05 2.40
C ALA A 362 13.51 0.54 2.60
N CYS A 363 12.47 -0.20 2.22
CA CYS A 363 12.44 -1.67 2.19
C CYS A 363 11.97 -2.19 0.82
N LEU A 364 12.54 -3.31 0.37
CA LEU A 364 12.12 -4.07 -0.80
C LEU A 364 11.84 -5.51 -0.38
N ILE A 365 10.58 -5.94 -0.56
CA ILE A 365 10.00 -7.17 -0.02
C ILE A 365 9.60 -8.10 -1.19
N GLU A 366 10.33 -9.19 -1.39
CA GLU A 366 10.03 -10.19 -2.44
C GLU A 366 9.21 -11.36 -1.85
N MET A 367 8.05 -11.68 -2.44
CA MET A 367 7.27 -12.89 -2.13
C MET A 367 7.77 -14.05 -3.00
N THR A 368 8.35 -15.08 -2.38
CA THR A 368 9.06 -16.17 -3.07
C THR A 368 8.44 -17.54 -2.83
N GLY A 369 8.64 -18.48 -3.74
CA GLY A 369 8.21 -19.87 -3.59
C GLY A 369 6.70 -20.08 -3.69
N GLY A 370 6.00 -19.26 -4.48
CA GLY A 370 4.54 -19.29 -4.59
C GLY A 370 4.00 -20.51 -5.37
N PRO A 371 2.67 -20.75 -5.32
CA PRO A 371 2.04 -21.87 -6.00
C PRO A 371 2.28 -21.86 -7.52
N LYS A 372 2.74 -22.98 -8.08
CA LYS A 372 3.14 -23.10 -9.50
C LYS A 372 2.00 -23.53 -10.43
N ASN A 373 0.79 -23.67 -9.90
CA ASN A 373 -0.44 -24.06 -10.59
C ASN A 373 -1.41 -22.89 -10.84
N ASN A 374 -0.99 -21.66 -10.60
CA ASN A 374 -1.73 -20.45 -11.00
C ASN A 374 -1.28 -19.96 -12.39
N SER A 375 -1.94 -18.92 -12.92
CA SER A 375 -1.69 -18.37 -14.26
C SER A 375 -0.30 -17.73 -14.46
N GLU A 376 0.39 -17.37 -13.38
CA GLU A 376 1.67 -16.65 -13.42
C GLU A 376 2.88 -17.56 -13.10
N GLY A 377 2.65 -18.75 -12.54
CA GLY A 377 3.72 -19.68 -12.17
C GLY A 377 4.45 -19.31 -10.88
N GLY A 378 3.76 -18.71 -9.91
CA GLY A 378 4.33 -18.27 -8.63
C GLY A 378 3.58 -17.10 -8.01
N TYR A 379 4.22 -16.34 -7.14
CA TYR A 379 3.68 -15.04 -6.73
C TYR A 379 3.92 -14.01 -7.85
N GLY A 380 2.83 -13.56 -8.49
CA GLY A 380 2.86 -12.57 -9.55
C GLY A 380 2.15 -11.27 -9.19
N HIS A 381 1.61 -10.55 -10.18
CA HIS A 381 1.24 -9.13 -10.08
C HIS A 381 0.16 -8.82 -9.03
N GLY A 382 -0.63 -9.79 -8.58
CA GLY A 382 -1.59 -9.56 -7.49
C GLY A 382 -1.07 -9.84 -6.06
N SER A 383 0.06 -10.54 -5.92
CA SER A 383 0.39 -11.30 -4.70
C SER A 383 0.33 -10.49 -3.40
N GLY A 384 0.85 -9.26 -3.40
CA GLY A 384 0.87 -8.39 -2.23
C GLY A 384 -0.51 -7.97 -1.77
N SER A 385 -1.38 -7.63 -2.72
CA SER A 385 -2.69 -7.06 -2.43
C SER A 385 -3.68 -8.08 -1.89
N TRP A 386 -3.51 -9.37 -2.20
CA TRP A 386 -4.42 -10.45 -1.77
C TRP A 386 -3.79 -11.47 -0.80
N ASP A 387 -2.52 -11.85 -0.98
CA ASP A 387 -1.81 -12.78 -0.08
C ASP A 387 -0.92 -12.03 0.93
N GLY A 388 -0.25 -10.97 0.50
CA GLY A 388 0.75 -10.24 1.30
C GLY A 388 0.19 -9.26 2.34
N MET A 389 -1.13 -9.10 2.41
CA MET A 389 -1.86 -8.12 3.25
C MET A 389 -1.33 -7.91 4.68
N ALA A 390 -0.85 -8.97 5.34
CA ALA A 390 -0.36 -8.89 6.72
C ALA A 390 0.87 -7.98 6.86
N ALA A 391 1.78 -8.01 5.87
CA ALA A 391 2.94 -7.12 5.84
C ALA A 391 2.51 -5.65 5.68
N THR A 392 1.52 -5.37 4.83
CA THR A 392 0.92 -4.03 4.67
C THR A 392 0.34 -3.51 5.99
N VAL A 393 -0.36 -4.37 6.74
CA VAL A 393 -0.94 -4.02 8.04
C VAL A 393 0.15 -3.80 9.10
N ALA A 394 1.11 -4.71 9.23
CA ALA A 394 2.22 -4.58 10.19
C ALA A 394 3.04 -3.31 9.96
N TRP A 395 3.30 -2.95 8.71
CA TRP A 395 4.02 -1.71 8.36
C TRP A 395 3.27 -0.45 8.78
N MET A 396 1.95 -0.40 8.55
CA MET A 396 1.12 0.73 9.00
C MET A 396 1.01 0.79 10.53
N ARG A 397 0.95 -0.37 11.22
CA ARG A 397 0.94 -0.44 12.68
C ARG A 397 2.28 -0.01 13.30
N TRP A 398 3.40 -0.30 12.64
CA TRP A 398 4.70 0.24 13.01
C TRP A 398 4.72 1.77 12.86
N HIS A 399 4.68 2.29 11.63
CA HIS A 399 4.97 3.71 11.36
C HIS A 399 3.88 4.69 11.80
N LEU A 400 2.59 4.30 11.72
CA LEU A 400 1.49 5.15 12.16
C LEU A 400 1.11 4.86 13.60
N GLY A 401 0.99 3.57 13.93
CA GLY A 401 0.55 3.09 15.24
C GLY A 401 1.54 3.32 16.38
N GLY A 402 2.84 3.33 16.10
CA GLY A 402 3.90 3.41 17.12
C GLY A 402 4.29 2.05 17.69
N GLU A 403 3.97 0.94 17.02
CA GLU A 403 4.45 -0.41 17.38
C GLU A 403 5.92 -0.60 16.99
N GLU A 404 6.84 0.19 17.57
CA GLU A 404 8.27 0.22 17.19
C GLU A 404 9.01 -1.12 17.32
N TRP A 405 8.48 -2.06 18.12
CA TRP A 405 8.98 -3.43 18.19
C TRP A 405 8.94 -4.16 16.84
N ARG A 406 8.03 -3.74 15.94
CA ARG A 406 7.91 -4.24 14.57
C ARG A 406 9.06 -3.86 13.66
N LYS A 407 9.98 -2.98 14.07
CA LYS A 407 11.23 -2.77 13.33
C LYS A 407 11.97 -4.10 13.10
N ALA A 408 11.91 -5.03 14.06
CA ALA A 408 12.49 -6.37 13.93
C ALA A 408 11.71 -7.32 12.98
N ASP A 409 10.47 -7.00 12.60
CA ASP A 409 9.73 -7.78 11.60
C ASP A 409 10.27 -7.53 10.18
N PHE A 410 10.86 -6.35 9.92
CA PHE A 410 11.28 -5.89 8.58
C PHE A 410 12.78 -5.58 8.44
N VAL A 411 13.44 -5.10 9.49
CA VAL A 411 14.82 -4.57 9.44
C VAL A 411 15.75 -5.42 10.30
N GLY A 412 16.71 -6.08 9.65
CA GLY A 412 17.69 -6.95 10.29
C GLY A 412 18.23 -7.98 9.29
N THR A 413 18.80 -9.07 9.82
CA THR A 413 19.23 -10.23 9.02
C THR A 413 18.20 -11.36 8.96
N SER A 414 17.20 -11.33 9.85
CA SER A 414 16.17 -12.35 10.03
C SER A 414 14.99 -11.74 10.79
N GLY A 415 13.75 -12.09 10.44
CA GLY A 415 12.54 -11.44 10.95
C GLY A 415 11.27 -11.89 10.22
N LYS A 416 10.11 -11.59 10.80
CA LYS A 416 8.81 -12.13 10.37
C LYS A 416 8.50 -11.91 8.88
N TYR A 417 8.85 -10.72 8.36
CA TYR A 417 8.74 -10.33 6.96
C TYR A 417 10.10 -10.19 6.29
N ILE A 418 11.18 -10.77 6.83
CA ILE A 418 12.53 -10.77 6.24
C ILE A 418 12.82 -12.09 5.52
N ASP A 419 12.78 -13.19 6.26
CA ASP A 419 13.13 -14.55 5.84
C ASP A 419 12.08 -15.60 6.27
N GLY A 420 11.04 -15.16 7.00
CA GLY A 420 9.96 -16.00 7.48
C GLY A 420 9.04 -16.55 6.39
N ASN A 421 8.24 -17.57 6.76
CA ASN A 421 7.17 -18.11 5.91
C ASN A 421 6.04 -17.10 5.75
N ILE A 422 5.40 -17.07 4.59
CA ILE A 422 4.17 -16.30 4.36
C ILE A 422 3.02 -17.03 5.07
N ILE A 423 2.61 -16.53 6.24
CA ILE A 423 1.75 -17.27 7.18
C ILE A 423 0.39 -17.62 6.53
N GLY A 424 0.01 -18.91 6.62
CA GLY A 424 -1.21 -19.43 6.00
C GLY A 424 -1.11 -19.63 4.48
N LYS A 425 0.09 -19.53 3.89
CA LYS A 425 0.37 -19.70 2.46
C LYS A 425 1.61 -20.57 2.23
N GLN A 426 1.88 -20.87 0.96
CA GLN A 426 3.11 -21.52 0.51
C GLN A 426 4.17 -20.46 0.20
N GLY A 427 5.40 -20.62 0.70
CA GLY A 427 6.53 -19.76 0.33
C GLY A 427 6.97 -18.79 1.42
N ASN A 428 7.95 -17.96 1.11
CA ASN A 428 8.71 -17.17 2.09
C ASN A 428 8.86 -15.71 1.64
N TRP A 429 9.03 -14.85 2.64
CA TRP A 429 9.53 -13.50 2.47
C TRP A 429 11.01 -13.51 2.12
N LYS A 430 11.43 -12.49 1.38
CA LYS A 430 12.83 -12.16 1.15
C LYS A 430 12.95 -10.64 1.07
N THR A 431 13.26 -10.01 2.21
CA THR A 431 13.32 -8.54 2.32
C THR A 431 14.74 -8.04 2.49
N GLN A 432 15.00 -6.88 1.90
CA GLN A 432 16.18 -6.06 2.16
C GLN A 432 15.73 -4.63 2.47
N CYS A 433 16.35 -3.99 3.47
CA CYS A 433 16.06 -2.61 3.84
C CYS A 433 17.35 -1.79 3.96
N LYS A 434 17.26 -0.47 3.78
CA LYS A 434 18.37 0.48 3.88
C LYS A 434 17.91 1.80 4.52
N ASN A 435 18.88 2.58 5.00
CA ASN A 435 18.68 3.90 5.61
C ASN A 435 17.79 3.89 6.88
N PHE A 436 17.85 2.82 7.67
CA PHE A 436 17.06 2.59 8.90
C PHE A 436 17.92 2.58 10.17
#